data_AF-A0A9W7LN91-F1
#
_entry.id   AF-A0A9W7LN91-F1
#
_cell.length_a   1.000
_cell.length_b   1.000
_cell.length_c   1.000
_cell.angle_alpha   90.00
_cell.angle_beta   90.00
_cell.angle_gamma   90.00
#
_symmetry.space_group_name_H-M   'P 1'
#
loop_
_entity.id
_entity.type
_entity.pdbx_description
1 polymer ?
#
loop_
_entity_poly.entity_id
_entity_poly.type
_entity_poly.pdbx_seq_one_letter_code
_entity_poly.pdbx_strand_id
1 'polypeptide(L)'
;MSYDELHPQLHDADLVRPYHLTPLQPPYPPWYKADSHCEFHARMPGHSIETCTTFKKVVQNLINTGILKFDEPSIAANPLPSHGGRGVNMIEEYNEAKRRKTDVSEIQSLLR
;
A
#
# COMPACT_ATOMS: atom_id res chain seq x y z
N MET A 1 17.43 2.11 4.43
CA MET A 1 16.91 1.16 5.43
C MET A 1 15.80 0.37 4.77
N SER A 2 15.88 -0.96 4.82
CA SER A 2 14.82 -1.85 4.32
C SER A 2 13.68 -1.98 5.35
N TYR A 3 12.54 -2.56 4.97
CA TYR A 3 11.46 -2.82 5.93
C TYR A 3 11.83 -3.94 6.90
N ASP A 4 12.65 -4.89 6.45
CA ASP A 4 13.22 -5.96 7.27
C ASP A 4 14.13 -5.41 8.38
N GLU A 5 14.91 -4.37 8.09
CA GLU A 5 15.74 -3.67 9.07
C GLU A 5 14.92 -2.76 9.99
N LEU A 6 13.84 -2.15 9.47
CA LEU A 6 13.01 -1.20 10.21
C LEU A 6 12.08 -1.89 11.22
N HIS A 7 11.56 -3.07 10.87
CA HIS A 7 10.55 -3.75 11.70
C HIS A 7 11.00 -4.07 13.13
N PRO A 8 12.19 -4.65 13.36
CA PRO A 8 12.69 -4.87 14.73
C PRO A 8 12.79 -3.57 15.52
N GLN A 9 13.25 -2.47 14.91
CA GLN A 9 13.38 -1.17 15.58
C GLN A 9 12.02 -0.64 16.02
N LEU A 10 10.98 -0.75 15.18
CA LEU A 10 9.63 -0.33 15.53
C LEU A 10 8.98 -1.24 16.58
N HIS A 11 9.28 -2.54 16.54
CA HIS A 11 8.80 -3.51 17.53
C HIS A 11 9.42 -3.25 18.91
N ASP A 12 10.74 -3.04 18.97
CA ASP A 12 11.46 -2.76 20.22
C ASP A 12 11.03 -1.43 20.86
N ALA A 13 10.60 -0.46 20.03
CA ALA A 13 10.01 0.79 20.48
C ALA A 13 8.51 0.70 20.86
N ASP A 14 7.92 -0.51 20.82
CA ASP A 14 6.48 -0.78 21.02
C ASP A 14 5.55 0.06 20.12
N LEU A 15 6.04 0.49 18.96
CA LEU A 15 5.25 1.23 17.96
C LEU A 15 4.46 0.30 17.05
N VAL A 16 4.89 -0.95 16.94
CA VAL A 16 4.19 -2.01 16.20
C VAL A 16 4.23 -3.30 17.00
N ARG A 17 3.21 -4.13 16.83
CA ARG A 17 3.16 -5.49 17.36
C ARG A 17 2.86 -6.47 16.24
N PRO A 18 3.26 -7.75 16.36
CA PRO A 18 2.89 -8.77 15.39
C PRO A 18 1.38 -8.82 15.20
N TYR A 19 0.93 -8.77 13.94
CA TYR A 19 -0.47 -8.80 13.58
C TYR A 19 -0.86 -10.21 13.14
N HIS A 20 -1.61 -10.90 14.00
CA HIS A 20 -2.06 -12.25 13.75
C HIS A 20 -3.21 -12.26 12.73
N LEU A 21 -3.06 -13.08 11.70
CA LEU A 21 -4.03 -13.27 10.63
C LEU A 21 -4.41 -14.74 10.52
N THR A 22 -5.60 -15.00 9.99
CA THR A 22 -5.96 -16.34 9.52
C THR A 22 -5.18 -16.66 8.24
N PRO A 23 -4.51 -17.82 8.13
CA PRO A 23 -3.81 -18.22 6.91
C PRO A 23 -4.75 -18.23 5.70
N LEU A 24 -4.23 -17.79 4.54
CA LEU A 24 -4.96 -17.91 3.28
C LEU A 24 -5.24 -19.39 2.97
N GLN A 25 -6.42 -19.64 2.42
CA GLN A 25 -6.81 -20.96 1.93
C GLN A 25 -6.61 -21.01 0.40
N PRO A 26 -6.26 -22.18 -0.17
CA PRO A 26 -6.22 -22.36 -1.62
C PRO A 26 -7.58 -22.09 -2.29
N PRO A 27 -7.61 -21.68 -3.58
CA PRO A 27 -6.45 -21.45 -4.45
C PRO A 27 -5.71 -20.16 -4.10
N TYR A 28 -4.39 -20.22 -4.09
CA TYR A 28 -3.57 -19.06 -3.74
C TYR A 28 -3.51 -18.03 -4.88
N PRO A 29 -3.46 -16.73 -4.56
CA PRO A 29 -3.30 -15.69 -5.56
C PRO A 29 -1.91 -15.73 -6.21
N PRO A 30 -1.72 -15.14 -7.41
CA PRO A 30 -0.45 -15.22 -8.16
C PRO A 30 0.76 -14.62 -7.44
N TRP A 31 0.55 -13.69 -6.50
CA TRP A 31 1.61 -13.08 -5.71
C TRP A 31 2.02 -13.91 -4.50
N TYR A 32 1.29 -14.99 -4.18
CA TYR A 32 1.58 -15.84 -3.02
C TYR A 32 2.83 -16.68 -3.25
N LYS A 33 3.78 -16.56 -2.33
CA LYS A 33 5.04 -17.30 -2.30
C LYS A 33 5.12 -18.11 -1.01
N ALA A 34 4.92 -19.43 -1.12
CA ALA A 34 4.82 -20.34 0.03
C ALA A 34 6.11 -20.41 0.88
N ASP A 35 7.26 -20.13 0.28
CA ASP A 35 8.58 -20.09 0.91
C ASP A 35 8.88 -18.76 1.62
N SER A 36 8.10 -17.73 1.35
CA SER A 36 8.27 -16.39 1.90
C SER A 36 7.41 -16.21 3.13
N HIS A 37 7.94 -15.56 4.17
CA HIS A 37 7.27 -15.35 5.45
C HIS A 37 7.31 -13.86 5.84
N CYS A 38 6.23 -13.36 6.44
CA CYS A 38 6.13 -11.96 6.85
C CYS A 38 6.26 -11.82 8.37
N GLU A 39 7.35 -11.21 8.84
CA GLU A 39 7.61 -11.02 10.28
C GLU A 39 6.51 -10.20 10.97
N PHE A 40 5.96 -9.18 10.30
CA PHE A 40 4.84 -8.39 10.82
C PHE A 40 3.56 -9.21 10.98
N HIS A 41 3.40 -10.30 10.23
CA HIS A 41 2.29 -11.24 10.36
C HIS A 41 2.69 -12.51 11.11
N ALA A 42 3.53 -12.39 12.14
CA ALA A 42 3.97 -13.52 12.97
C ALA A 42 4.53 -14.68 12.13
N ARG A 43 5.32 -14.35 11.10
CA ARG A 43 5.95 -15.30 10.16
C ARG A 43 4.95 -16.13 9.34
N MET A 44 3.74 -15.63 9.08
CA MET A 44 2.81 -16.30 8.18
C MET A 44 3.39 -16.40 6.75
N PRO A 45 3.20 -17.55 6.07
CA PRO A 45 3.68 -17.75 4.70
C PRO A 45 2.87 -16.94 3.68
N GLY A 46 3.48 -16.66 2.53
CA GLY A 46 2.83 -16.09 1.36
C GLY A 46 3.50 -14.83 0.81
N HIS A 47 4.12 -14.01 1.66
CA HIS A 47 4.84 -12.82 1.24
C HIS A 47 5.89 -12.42 2.30
N SER A 48 6.86 -11.59 1.94
CA SER A 48 7.85 -11.06 2.88
C SER A 48 7.42 -9.71 3.44
N ILE A 49 8.07 -9.24 4.50
CA ILE A 49 7.79 -7.93 5.08
C ILE A 49 8.04 -6.77 4.08
N GLU A 50 8.99 -6.95 3.16
CA GLU A 50 9.28 -6.01 2.07
C GLU A 50 8.11 -5.77 1.12
N THR A 51 7.23 -6.76 0.95
CA THR A 51 6.03 -6.67 0.11
C THR A 51 4.74 -6.54 0.93
N CYS A 52 4.83 -6.52 2.26
CA CYS A 52 3.68 -6.42 3.15
C CYS A 52 3.03 -5.03 3.08
N THR A 53 1.92 -4.92 2.34
CA THR A 53 1.20 -3.66 2.16
C THR A 53 0.61 -3.13 3.46
N THR A 54 0.18 -4.02 4.36
CA THR A 54 -0.32 -3.67 5.69
C THR A 54 0.78 -2.98 6.52
N PHE A 55 1.97 -3.57 6.58
CA PHE A 55 3.10 -3.00 7.31
C PHE A 55 3.50 -1.63 6.75
N LYS A 56 3.59 -1.49 5.42
CA LYS A 56 3.89 -0.21 4.76
C LYS A 56 2.89 0.89 5.12
N LYS A 57 1.60 0.56 5.21
CA LYS A 57 0.55 1.51 5.65
C LYS A 57 0.74 1.93 7.11
N VAL A 58 1.10 1.00 7.99
CA VAL A 58 1.40 1.31 9.39
C VAL A 58 2.59 2.26 9.49
N VAL A 59 3.69 1.97 8.79
CA VAL A 59 4.87 2.84 8.73
C VAL A 59 4.49 4.23 8.22
N GLN A 60 3.73 4.31 7.12
CA GLN A 60 3.28 5.59 6.59
C GLN A 60 2.41 6.38 7.58
N ASN A 61 1.55 5.71 8.34
CA ASN A 61 0.75 6.36 9.38
C ASN A 61 1.62 6.89 10.52
N LEU A 62 2.66 6.16 10.93
CA LEU A 62 3.63 6.64 11.92
C LEU A 62 4.38 7.89 11.42
N ILE A 63 4.70 7.96 10.12
CA ILE A 63 5.29 9.14 9.49
C ILE A 63 4.30 10.31 9.49
N ASN A 64 3.07 10.08 9.02
CA ASN A 64 2.06 11.12 8.88
C ASN A 64 1.65 11.73 10.22
N THR A 65 1.70 10.94 11.30
CA THR A 65 1.44 11.39 12.67
C THR A 65 2.66 12.02 13.34
N GLY A 66 3.83 11.99 12.67
CA GLY A 66 5.08 12.55 13.17
C GLY A 66 5.76 11.73 14.28
N ILE A 67 5.26 10.52 14.57
CA ILE A 67 5.86 9.58 15.53
C ILE A 67 7.18 9.05 14.97
N LEU A 68 7.16 8.65 13.70
CA LEU A 68 8.36 8.23 12.97
C LEU A 68 8.80 9.37 12.06
N LYS A 69 10.10 9.69 12.07
CA LYS A 69 10.68 10.70 11.18
C LYS A 69 11.87 10.09 10.48
N PHE A 70 11.91 10.25 9.17
CA PHE A 70 13.08 10.00 8.36
C PHE A 70 13.69 11.34 7.99
N ASP A 71 15.01 11.42 7.94
CA ASP A 71 15.67 12.60 7.40
C ASP A 71 15.20 12.77 5.95
N GLU A 72 14.48 13.86 5.68
CA GLU A 72 14.07 14.16 4.31
C GLU A 72 15.32 14.45 3.48
N PRO A 73 15.46 13.86 2.28
CA PRO A 73 16.42 14.40 1.33
C PRO A 73 15.99 15.85 1.05
N SER A 74 16.89 16.79 1.35
CA SER A 74 16.65 18.23 1.15
C SER A 74 16.04 18.49 -0.23
N ILE A 75 14.76 18.87 -0.26
CA ILE A 75 14.03 19.26 -1.48
C ILE A 75 14.70 20.49 -2.14
N ALA A 76 15.54 21.22 -1.40
CA ALA A 76 16.30 22.35 -1.92
C ALA A 76 17.38 21.95 -2.96
N ALA A 77 17.78 20.68 -3.04
CA ALA A 77 18.74 20.21 -4.03
C ALA A 77 18.12 19.84 -5.38
N ASN A 78 16.79 19.78 -5.48
CA ASN A 78 16.10 19.42 -6.71
C ASN A 78 14.84 20.28 -6.87
N PRO A 79 14.95 21.54 -7.33
CA PRO A 79 13.78 22.31 -7.70
C PRO A 79 13.02 21.52 -8.76
N LEU A 80 11.76 21.19 -8.46
CA LEU A 80 10.86 20.58 -9.43
C LEU A 80 10.90 21.44 -10.70
N PRO A 81 11.14 20.88 -11.90
CA PRO A 81 11.07 21.66 -13.12
C PRO A 81 9.68 22.30 -13.19
N SER A 82 9.65 23.64 -13.31
CA SER A 82 8.43 24.41 -13.48
C SER A 82 7.64 23.80 -14.64
N HIS A 83 6.55 23.11 -14.32
CA HIS A 83 5.71 22.48 -15.31
C HIS A 83 4.85 23.57 -15.96
N GLY A 84 5.43 24.27 -16.93
CA GLY A 84 4.70 25.16 -17.83
C GLY A 84 3.59 24.41 -18.54
N GLY A 85 2.36 24.62 -18.06
CA GLY A 85 1.09 24.50 -18.78
C GLY A 85 1.01 23.46 -19.90
N ARG A 86 0.69 22.22 -19.55
CA ARG A 86 -0.24 21.39 -20.33
C ARG A 86 -0.66 20.18 -19.50
N GLY A 87 -1.97 20.08 -19.24
CA GLY A 87 -2.55 18.99 -18.47
C GLY A 87 -2.17 17.64 -19.06
N VAL A 88 -1.39 16.87 -18.31
CA VAL A 88 -1.12 15.47 -18.60
C VAL A 88 -2.17 14.64 -17.86
N ASN A 89 -3.10 14.06 -18.61
CA ASN A 89 -4.01 13.04 -18.06
C ASN A 89 -3.17 11.78 -17.77
N MET A 90 -2.90 11.47 -16.51
CA MET A 90 -2.50 10.12 -16.13
C MET A 90 -3.75 9.24 -16.01
N ILE A 91 -3.85 8.23 -16.88
CA ILE A 91 -4.70 7.06 -16.66
C ILE A 91 -3.74 5.98 -16.18
N GLU A 92 -3.77 5.68 -14.88
CA GLU A 92 -3.13 4.47 -14.36
C GLU A 92 -4.08 3.31 -14.65
N GLU A 93 -3.71 2.49 -15.63
CA GLU A 93 -4.43 1.29 -16.04
C GLU A 93 -4.27 0.21 -14.95
N TYR A 94 -5.16 0.24 -13.96
CA TYR A 94 -5.48 -0.94 -13.15
C TYR A 94 -6.78 -1.54 -13.69
N ASN A 95 -6.65 -2.75 -14.26
CA ASN A 95 -7.77 -3.57 -14.65
C ASN A 95 -8.62 -3.93 -13.41
N GLU A 96 -9.77 -3.27 -13.25
CA GLU A 96 -11.02 -3.96 -12.93
C GLU A 96 -12.26 -3.06 -13.16
N ALA A 97 -13.05 -3.49 -14.14
CA ALA A 97 -14.46 -3.23 -14.39
C ALA A 97 -15.12 -2.04 -13.64
N LYS A 98 -14.96 -0.82 -14.18
CA LYS A 98 -15.92 0.26 -13.93
C LYS A 98 -16.52 0.73 -15.24
N ARG A 99 -17.60 0.07 -15.67
CA ARG A 99 -18.52 0.64 -16.65
C ARG A 99 -19.06 1.95 -16.06
N ARG A 100 -18.46 3.07 -16.47
CA ARG A 100 -19.05 4.39 -16.30
C ARG A 100 -20.30 4.44 -17.17
N LYS A 101 -21.46 4.11 -16.61
CA LYS A 101 -22.73 4.61 -17.15
C LYS A 101 -22.99 5.96 -16.51
N THR A 102 -22.57 7.02 -17.19
CA THR A 102 -23.03 8.38 -16.94
C THR A 102 -24.19 8.64 -17.88
N ASP A 103 -25.39 8.27 -17.47
CA ASP A 103 -26.63 8.98 -17.83
C ASP A 103 -27.77 8.50 -16.91
N VAL A 104 -28.43 9.44 -16.23
CA VAL A 104 -29.51 9.13 -15.26
C VAL A 104 -30.82 8.75 -15.97
N SER A 105 -30.91 8.93 -17.29
CA SER A 105 -32.14 8.69 -18.07
C SER A 105 -32.40 7.20 -18.39
N GLU A 106 -31.42 6.31 -18.21
CA GLU A 106 -31.61 4.86 -18.48
C GLU A 106 -32.28 4.07 -17.34
N ILE A 107 -32.50 4.66 -16.15
CA ILE A 107 -33.09 3.92 -15.00
C ILE A 107 -34.63 3.91 -15.06
N GLN A 108 -35.26 4.76 -15.89
CA GLN A 108 -36.71 4.97 -15.89
C GLN A 108 -37.53 4.06 -16.82
N SER A 109 -36.98 2.96 -17.36
CA SER A 109 -37.74 2.00 -18.17
C SER A 109 -37.93 0.61 -17.56
N LEU A 110 -37.48 0.35 -16.32
CA LEU A 110 -37.65 -0.95 -15.65
C LEU A 110 -38.63 -0.93 -14.46
N LEU A 111 -39.41 0.14 -14.31
CA LEU A 111 -40.55 0.19 -13.39
C LEU A 111 -41.79 0.74 -14.10
N ARG A 112 -42.36 -0.08 -14.99
CA ARG A 112 -43.81 -0.24 -15.22
C ARG A 112 -44.09 -1.53 -15.95
#